data_AF-A0A3U4PHK2-F1
#
_entry.id   AF-A0A3U4PHK2-F1
#
_cell.length_a   1.000
_cell.length_b   1.000
_cell.length_c   1.000
_cell.angle_alpha   90.00
_cell.angle_beta   90.00
_cell.angle_gamma   90.00
#
_symmetry.space_group_name_H-M   'P 1'
#
loop_
_entity.id
_entity.type
_entity.pdbx_description
1 polymer ?
#
loop_
_entity_poly.entity_id
_entity_poly.type
_entity_poly.pdbx_seq_one_letter_code
_entity_poly.pdbx_strand_id
1 'polypeptide(L)'
;MLKSPLLWKMITLGGAMILLLIPLMMVRHTIVERADYRSHVEAAIRQSTSGPQKVVGPLVAVPVTELYTVLEEEKEVQYKRSYLYFWLPESLLVEGNQNVEARKIGIYQGQVWHTDMAIKAEFDVARLHELNRPNITLGKPFIVVGVGDARGISAVKAPQVNGEMLTVEPGTGLPESREGIHIPLPDSQWATRNLTLAMSLNLSGTGSFSLVPVGRSSEMTLTSNWPHPNFVGDFLPGKREISGSGFQAQWQTSRFATNLGEQFADAQKVDWDNLPAFSVAVSTPADQYQLTDRATKYAILLITLTFMAFFVFETLTGQRLHPMQYLLVGLSLVMFYLLLLALSEHIGFTPAWIAASLVGALMNSVYLQAVLKGWRNSVLFTLALLALDGVMWGLLRSEDSSLLLGTGVLLLALGGVMFLTRHLDWYSLSCQQRKSLPPVKDDELRLWK
;
A
#
# COMPACT_ATOMS: atom_id res chain seq x y z
N MET A 1 -19.33 49.74 7.91
CA MET A 1 -18.00 50.36 7.83
C MET A 1 -17.08 49.73 8.86
N LEU A 2 -16.34 48.68 8.50
CA LEU A 2 -15.36 48.03 9.38
C LEU A 2 -14.13 48.95 9.51
N LYS A 3 -14.08 49.74 10.60
CA LYS A 3 -13.07 50.80 10.82
C LYS A 3 -11.82 50.35 11.56
N SER A 4 -11.60 49.05 11.82
CA SER A 4 -10.36 48.59 12.45
C SER A 4 -9.36 48.08 11.40
N PRO A 5 -8.14 48.63 11.35
CA PRO A 5 -7.10 48.17 10.42
C PRO A 5 -6.68 46.71 10.68
N LEU A 6 -6.86 46.22 11.92
CA LEU A 6 -6.67 44.80 12.29
C LEU A 6 -7.66 43.86 11.59
N LEU A 7 -8.96 44.21 11.54
CA LEU A 7 -9.97 43.36 10.89
C LEU A 7 -9.70 43.23 9.39
N TRP A 8 -9.32 44.33 8.74
CA TRP A 8 -8.92 44.29 7.33
C TRP A 8 -7.72 43.38 7.10
N LYS A 9 -6.71 43.40 7.98
CA LYS A 9 -5.58 42.47 7.89
C LYS A 9 -6.00 41.02 8.03
N MET A 10 -6.79 40.69 9.05
CA MET A 10 -7.27 39.31 9.25
C MET A 10 -8.08 38.81 8.04
N ILE A 11 -8.92 39.66 7.46
CA ILE A 11 -9.67 39.34 6.23
C ILE A 11 -8.72 39.12 5.05
N THR A 12 -7.70 39.97 4.86
CA THR A 12 -6.75 39.80 3.75
C THR A 12 -5.90 38.53 3.91
N LEU A 13 -5.47 38.21 5.13
CA LEU A 13 -4.66 37.03 5.41
C LEU A 13 -5.49 35.75 5.23
N GLY A 14 -6.71 35.73 5.78
CA GLY A 14 -7.65 34.63 5.59
C GLY A 14 -8.06 34.45 4.12
N GLY A 15 -8.29 35.55 3.41
CA GLY A 15 -8.58 35.54 1.97
C GLY A 15 -7.41 35.00 1.14
N ALA A 16 -6.17 35.42 1.43
CA ALA A 16 -4.98 34.89 0.77
C ALA A 16 -4.79 33.39 1.06
N MET A 17 -5.07 32.96 2.30
CA MET A 17 -5.01 31.55 2.67
C MET A 17 -6.04 30.72 1.92
N ILE A 18 -7.29 31.17 1.82
CA ILE A 18 -8.34 30.52 1.02
C ILE A 18 -7.93 30.47 -0.46
N LEU A 19 -7.38 31.55 -0.98
CA LEU A 19 -6.92 31.62 -2.37
C LEU A 19 -5.81 30.60 -2.66
N LEU A 20 -4.91 30.36 -1.70
CA LEU A 20 -3.84 29.36 -1.80
C LEU A 20 -4.35 27.91 -1.71
N LEU A 21 -5.56 27.68 -1.21
CA LEU A 21 -6.16 26.34 -1.26
C LEU A 21 -6.42 25.90 -2.71
N ILE A 22 -6.67 26.83 -3.64
CA ILE A 22 -6.91 26.52 -5.05
C ILE A 22 -5.69 25.84 -5.68
N PRO A 23 -4.48 26.45 -5.73
CA PRO A 23 -3.32 25.80 -6.31
C PRO A 23 -2.93 24.56 -5.51
N LEU A 24 -3.11 24.54 -4.17
CA LEU A 24 -2.84 23.35 -3.37
C LEU A 24 -3.75 22.16 -3.75
N MET A 25 -5.03 22.40 -4.03
CA MET A 25 -5.95 21.37 -4.54
C MET A 25 -5.54 20.89 -5.94
N MET A 26 -5.06 21.79 -6.80
CA MET A 26 -4.55 21.39 -8.13
C MET A 26 -3.33 20.47 -7.99
N VAL A 27 -2.37 20.78 -7.11
CA VAL A 27 -1.23 19.90 -6.82
C VAL A 27 -1.71 18.53 -6.34
N ARG A 28 -2.68 18.51 -5.42
CA ARG A 28 -3.25 17.25 -4.92
C ARG A 28 -3.92 16.45 -6.03
N HIS A 29 -4.64 17.09 -6.94
CA HIS A 29 -5.23 16.43 -8.10
C HIS A 29 -4.17 15.77 -8.97
N THR A 30 -3.08 16.49 -9.29
CA THR A 30 -1.96 15.93 -10.05
C THR A 30 -1.30 14.75 -9.34
N ILE A 31 -1.16 14.78 -8.01
CA ILE A 31 -0.63 13.63 -7.24
C ILE A 31 -1.54 12.41 -7.40
N VAL A 32 -2.86 12.60 -7.27
CA VAL A 32 -3.84 11.51 -7.42
C VAL A 32 -3.82 10.97 -8.85
N GLU A 33 -3.85 11.83 -9.87
CA GLU A 33 -3.74 11.41 -11.27
C GLU A 33 -2.47 10.58 -11.50
N ARG A 34 -1.32 11.02 -10.99
CA ARG A 34 -0.05 10.29 -11.12
C ARG A 34 -0.08 8.93 -10.42
N ALA A 35 -0.69 8.85 -9.23
CA ALA A 35 -0.88 7.59 -8.52
C ALA A 35 -1.82 6.65 -9.29
N ASP A 36 -2.89 7.18 -9.88
CA ASP A 36 -3.83 6.41 -10.68
C ASP A 36 -3.17 5.90 -11.96
N TYR A 37 -2.42 6.74 -12.69
CA TYR A 37 -1.65 6.32 -13.87
C TYR A 37 -0.66 5.20 -13.53
N ARG A 38 -0.01 5.27 -12.37
CA ARG A 38 0.86 4.19 -11.90
C ARG A 38 0.09 2.87 -11.74
N SER A 39 -1.09 2.90 -11.12
CA SER A 39 -1.89 1.67 -10.94
C SER A 39 -2.33 1.06 -12.28
N HIS A 40 -2.59 1.89 -13.30
CA HIS A 40 -2.83 1.44 -14.67
C HIS A 40 -1.58 0.80 -15.29
N VAL A 41 -0.39 1.34 -15.05
CA VAL A 41 0.87 0.74 -15.51
C VAL A 41 1.13 -0.59 -14.81
N GLU A 42 0.89 -0.70 -13.50
CA GLU A 42 0.98 -1.97 -12.77
C GLU A 42 -0.03 -2.99 -13.31
N ALA A 43 -1.24 -2.56 -13.70
CA ALA A 43 -2.21 -3.41 -14.40
C ALA A 43 -1.72 -3.85 -15.79
N ALA A 44 -1.06 -2.98 -16.55
CA ALA A 44 -0.47 -3.33 -17.84
C ALA A 44 0.71 -4.32 -17.71
N ILE A 45 1.53 -4.19 -16.66
CA ILE A 45 2.58 -5.16 -16.32
C ILE A 45 1.95 -6.52 -15.96
N ARG A 46 0.89 -6.51 -15.13
CA ARG A 46 0.08 -7.70 -14.81
C ARG A 46 -0.44 -8.39 -16.07
N GLN A 47 -0.95 -7.62 -17.01
CA GLN A 47 -1.50 -8.16 -18.25
C GLN A 47 -0.42 -8.75 -19.17
N SER A 48 0.81 -8.21 -19.15
CA SER A 48 1.92 -8.67 -19.99
C SER A 48 2.77 -9.78 -19.38
N THR A 49 2.69 -10.01 -18.06
CA THR A 49 3.45 -11.05 -17.35
C THR A 49 2.50 -12.10 -16.74
N SER A 50 1.99 -11.82 -15.54
CA SER A 50 0.98 -12.62 -14.84
C SER A 50 0.49 -11.84 -13.62
N GLY A 51 -0.75 -12.12 -13.22
CA GLY A 51 -1.36 -11.54 -12.03
C GLY A 51 -0.77 -12.03 -10.70
N PRO A 52 -1.42 -11.68 -9.58
CA PRO A 52 -1.19 -12.33 -8.30
C PRO A 52 -1.42 -13.83 -8.40
N GLN A 53 -0.63 -14.60 -7.64
CA GLN A 53 -0.66 -16.05 -7.71
C GLN A 53 -1.14 -16.63 -6.39
N LYS A 54 -2.19 -17.45 -6.47
CA LYS A 54 -2.67 -18.27 -5.37
C LYS A 54 -2.56 -19.73 -5.77
N VAL A 55 -1.60 -20.44 -5.18
CA VAL A 55 -1.36 -21.86 -5.45
C VAL A 55 -2.24 -22.68 -4.52
N VAL A 56 -3.05 -23.57 -5.10
CA VAL A 56 -3.91 -24.50 -4.37
C VAL A 56 -3.61 -25.93 -4.78
N GLY A 57 -3.26 -26.76 -3.80
CA GLY A 57 -2.83 -28.13 -4.03
C GLY A 57 -1.36 -28.33 -3.64
N PRO A 58 -0.78 -29.50 -3.93
CA PRO A 58 -1.37 -30.60 -4.70
C PRO A 58 -2.47 -31.34 -3.94
N LEU A 59 -3.53 -31.72 -4.65
CA LEU A 59 -4.61 -32.57 -4.15
C LEU A 59 -5.00 -33.58 -5.22
N VAL A 60 -5.47 -34.77 -4.84
CA VAL A 60 -5.89 -35.79 -5.81
C VAL A 60 -7.40 -35.69 -6.00
N ALA A 61 -7.83 -35.43 -7.23
CA ALA A 61 -9.23 -35.47 -7.60
C ALA A 61 -9.57 -36.88 -8.11
N VAL A 62 -10.56 -37.50 -7.48
CA VAL A 62 -11.05 -38.84 -7.83
C VAL A 62 -12.49 -38.71 -8.35
N PRO A 63 -12.76 -38.97 -9.63
CA PRO A 63 -14.13 -39.07 -10.11
C PRO A 63 -14.83 -40.27 -9.46
N VAL A 64 -15.95 -40.03 -8.79
CA VAL A 64 -16.73 -41.06 -8.10
C VAL A 64 -18.10 -41.15 -8.75
N THR A 65 -18.53 -42.37 -9.07
CA THR A 65 -19.90 -42.68 -9.47
C THR A 65 -20.53 -43.57 -8.42
N GLU A 66 -21.60 -43.08 -7.79
CA GLU A 66 -22.37 -43.83 -6.80
C GLU A 66 -23.73 -44.22 -7.38
N LEU A 67 -24.08 -45.49 -7.22
CA LEU A 67 -25.43 -46.01 -7.47
C LEU A 67 -26.19 -46.02 -6.15
N TYR A 68 -27.36 -45.39 -6.11
CA TYR A 68 -28.23 -45.38 -4.95
C TYR A 68 -29.67 -45.70 -5.37
N THR A 69 -30.39 -46.39 -4.49
CA THR A 69 -31.76 -46.83 -4.75
C THR A 69 -32.71 -45.94 -3.96
N VAL A 70 -33.72 -45.39 -4.63
CA VAL A 70 -34.80 -44.63 -4.01
C VAL A 70 -36.10 -45.39 -4.25
N LEU A 71 -36.93 -45.47 -3.22
CA LEU A 71 -38.26 -46.07 -3.33
C LEU A 71 -39.23 -45.00 -3.84
N GLU A 72 -39.63 -45.09 -5.10
CA GLU A 72 -40.64 -44.21 -5.72
C GLU A 72 -41.86 -45.05 -6.09
N GLU A 73 -43.04 -44.66 -5.61
CA GLU A 73 -44.31 -45.33 -5.94
C GLU A 73 -44.26 -46.86 -5.78
N GLU A 74 -43.70 -47.33 -4.66
CA GLU A 74 -43.52 -48.76 -4.31
C GLU A 74 -42.59 -49.55 -5.27
N LYS A 75 -41.83 -48.86 -6.13
CA LYS A 75 -40.80 -49.45 -6.99
C LYS A 75 -39.41 -48.95 -6.59
N GLU A 76 -38.46 -49.86 -6.54
CA GLU A 76 -37.05 -49.51 -6.40
C GLU A 76 -36.53 -48.95 -7.72
N VAL A 77 -36.20 -47.66 -7.73
CA VAL A 77 -35.57 -46.98 -8.87
C VAL A 77 -34.11 -46.73 -8.54
N GLN A 78 -33.21 -47.19 -9.41
CA GLN A 78 -31.78 -46.93 -9.28
C GLN A 78 -31.41 -45.60 -9.93
N TYR A 79 -30.81 -44.72 -9.14
CA TYR A 79 -30.27 -43.44 -9.59
C TYR A 79 -28.74 -43.47 -9.58
N LYS A 80 -28.15 -42.71 -10.50
CA LYS A 80 -26.70 -42.54 -10.63
C LYS A 80 -26.33 -41.11 -10.24
N ARG A 81 -25.41 -40.96 -9.29
CA ARG A 81 -24.79 -39.68 -8.94
C ARG A 81 -23.31 -39.72 -9.27
N SER A 82 -22.80 -38.69 -9.93
CA SER A 82 -21.37 -38.53 -10.21
C SER A 82 -20.87 -37.25 -9.56
N TYR A 83 -19.74 -37.34 -8.86
CA TYR A 83 -19.11 -36.20 -8.18
C TYR A 83 -17.59 -36.39 -8.11
N LEU A 84 -16.86 -35.33 -7.74
CA LEU A 84 -15.43 -35.41 -7.46
C LEU A 84 -15.21 -35.57 -5.97
N TYR A 85 -14.40 -36.54 -5.58
CA TYR A 85 -13.86 -36.65 -4.23
C TYR A 85 -12.44 -36.10 -4.22
N PHE A 86 -12.17 -35.16 -3.32
CA PHE A 86 -10.83 -34.61 -3.14
C PHE A 86 -10.09 -35.34 -2.02
N TRP A 87 -8.99 -35.99 -2.37
CA TRP A 87 -8.08 -36.61 -1.42
C TRP A 87 -6.92 -35.64 -1.14
N LEU A 88 -6.94 -35.07 0.07
CA LEU A 88 -5.96 -34.09 0.54
C LEU A 88 -4.74 -34.80 1.16
N PRO A 89 -3.54 -34.21 1.07
CA PRO A 89 -2.33 -34.82 1.61
C PRO A 89 -2.32 -34.83 3.15
N GLU A 90 -1.63 -35.78 3.73
CA GLU A 90 -1.35 -35.83 5.17
C GLU A 90 -0.22 -34.86 5.54
N SER A 91 0.84 -34.80 4.74
CA SER A 91 1.93 -33.84 4.87
C SER A 91 2.09 -33.03 3.57
N LEU A 92 2.27 -31.71 3.70
CA LEU A 92 2.61 -30.81 2.60
C LEU A 92 3.83 -29.98 3.01
N LEU A 93 4.93 -30.13 2.29
CA LEU A 93 6.15 -29.36 2.50
C LEU A 93 6.50 -28.60 1.22
N VAL A 94 6.61 -27.28 1.33
CA VAL A 94 6.93 -26.39 0.22
C VAL A 94 8.15 -25.55 0.55
N GLU A 95 9.16 -25.61 -0.31
CA GLU A 95 10.34 -24.75 -0.25
C GLU A 95 10.35 -23.85 -1.49
N GLY A 96 10.30 -22.54 -1.29
CA GLY A 96 10.31 -21.55 -2.35
C GLY A 96 11.54 -20.65 -2.31
N ASN A 97 12.16 -20.43 -3.47
CA ASN A 97 13.16 -19.39 -3.66
C ASN A 97 12.62 -18.35 -4.65
N GLN A 98 12.35 -17.14 -4.15
CA GLN A 98 11.69 -16.06 -4.88
C GLN A 98 12.67 -14.94 -5.23
N ASN A 99 12.94 -14.79 -6.51
CA ASN A 99 13.69 -13.66 -7.05
C ASN A 99 12.72 -12.56 -7.53
N VAL A 100 12.83 -11.37 -6.96
CA VAL A 100 12.05 -10.18 -7.32
C VAL A 100 12.89 -9.26 -8.21
N GLU A 101 12.31 -8.86 -9.33
CA GLU A 101 12.90 -7.98 -10.33
C GLU A 101 12.00 -6.77 -10.58
N ALA A 102 12.61 -5.59 -10.64
CA ALA A 102 11.90 -4.36 -10.98
C ALA A 102 11.72 -4.26 -12.51
N ARG A 103 10.47 -4.19 -12.96
CA ARG A 103 10.11 -3.91 -14.35
C ARG A 103 9.67 -2.47 -14.52
N LYS A 104 10.37 -1.72 -15.38
CA LYS A 104 10.07 -0.32 -15.67
C LYS A 104 9.22 -0.19 -16.94
N ILE A 105 8.22 0.69 -16.87
CA ILE A 105 7.50 1.22 -18.02
C ILE A 105 7.50 2.74 -17.88
N GLY A 106 8.31 3.42 -18.69
CA GLY A 106 8.58 4.85 -18.54
C GLY A 106 9.26 5.17 -17.21
N ILE A 107 8.66 6.07 -16.42
CA ILE A 107 9.12 6.44 -15.07
C ILE A 107 8.56 5.53 -13.96
N TYR A 108 7.57 4.69 -14.29
CA TYR A 108 6.92 3.81 -13.32
C TYR A 108 7.65 2.47 -13.25
N GLN A 109 7.62 1.85 -12.07
CA GLN A 109 8.20 0.54 -11.83
C GLN A 109 7.18 -0.37 -11.13
N GLY A 110 7.03 -1.59 -11.64
CA GLY A 110 6.34 -2.69 -10.98
C GLY A 110 7.35 -3.74 -10.52
N GLN A 111 6.97 -4.56 -9.54
CA GLN A 111 7.78 -5.71 -9.12
C GLN A 111 7.19 -6.97 -9.74
N VAL A 112 7.99 -7.66 -10.53
CA VAL A 112 7.71 -9.01 -11.00
C VAL A 112 8.55 -9.95 -10.17
N TRP A 113 7.98 -11.06 -9.73
CA TRP A 113 8.71 -12.06 -8.99
C TRP A 113 8.66 -13.40 -9.72
N HIS A 114 9.74 -14.17 -9.56
CA HIS A 114 9.92 -15.52 -10.08
C HIS A 114 10.24 -16.42 -8.90
N THR A 115 9.42 -17.44 -8.67
CA THR A 115 9.57 -18.36 -7.56
C THR A 115 9.82 -19.77 -8.09
N ASP A 116 10.99 -20.33 -7.75
CA ASP A 116 11.26 -21.75 -7.90
C ASP A 116 10.72 -22.46 -6.66
N MET A 117 9.67 -23.28 -6.82
CA MET A 117 9.05 -24.02 -5.71
C MET A 117 9.34 -25.50 -5.81
N ALA A 118 9.88 -26.09 -4.75
CA ALA A 118 9.92 -27.53 -4.54
C ALA A 118 8.75 -27.93 -3.64
N ILE A 119 7.89 -28.82 -4.15
CA ILE A 119 6.68 -29.26 -3.46
C ILE A 119 6.82 -30.77 -3.20
N LYS A 120 6.65 -31.16 -1.94
CA LYS A 120 6.55 -32.55 -1.51
C LYS A 120 5.23 -32.76 -0.79
N ALA A 121 4.50 -33.78 -1.19
CA ALA A 121 3.22 -34.13 -0.57
C ALA A 121 3.10 -35.62 -0.37
N GLU A 122 2.58 -36.04 0.79
CA GLU A 122 2.32 -37.44 1.09
C GLU A 122 0.83 -37.64 1.34
N PHE A 123 0.27 -38.69 0.76
CA PHE A 123 -1.15 -39.03 0.88
C PHE A 123 -1.29 -40.42 1.48
N ASP A 124 -2.14 -40.51 2.52
CA ASP A 124 -2.47 -41.76 3.21
C ASP A 124 -3.69 -42.42 2.57
N VAL A 125 -3.50 -43.65 2.08
CA VAL A 125 -4.52 -44.44 1.39
C VAL A 125 -5.70 -44.80 2.30
N ALA A 126 -5.51 -44.81 3.62
CA ALA A 126 -6.57 -45.11 4.58
C ALA A 126 -7.78 -44.17 4.44
N ARG A 127 -7.57 -42.95 3.92
CA ARG A 127 -8.64 -41.98 3.63
C ARG A 127 -9.59 -42.44 2.53
N LEU A 128 -9.15 -43.31 1.63
CA LEU A 128 -9.97 -43.82 0.53
C LEU A 128 -10.87 -44.99 0.96
N HIS A 129 -10.73 -45.52 2.19
CA HIS A 129 -11.56 -46.63 2.68
C HIS A 129 -13.06 -46.32 2.65
N GLU A 130 -13.45 -45.05 2.84
CA GLU A 130 -14.85 -44.63 2.78
C GLU A 130 -15.48 -44.82 1.39
N LEU A 131 -14.65 -44.80 0.35
CA LEU A 131 -15.04 -44.99 -1.04
C LEU A 131 -15.05 -46.47 -1.46
N ASN A 132 -14.54 -47.38 -0.63
CA ASN A 132 -14.53 -48.82 -0.89
C ASN A 132 -15.90 -49.44 -0.57
N ARG A 133 -16.92 -49.09 -1.37
CA ARG A 133 -18.29 -49.63 -1.25
C ARG A 133 -18.69 -50.31 -2.56
N PRO A 134 -19.49 -51.39 -2.50
CA PRO A 134 -19.88 -52.15 -3.70
C PRO A 134 -20.73 -51.33 -4.69
N ASN A 135 -21.38 -50.26 -4.23
CA ASN A 135 -22.19 -49.37 -5.05
C ASN A 135 -21.40 -48.16 -5.60
N ILE A 136 -20.11 -48.07 -5.34
CA ILE A 136 -19.23 -46.98 -5.78
C ILE A 136 -18.28 -47.50 -6.86
N THR A 137 -18.23 -46.78 -7.97
CA THR A 137 -17.24 -46.98 -9.04
C THR A 137 -16.29 -45.78 -9.08
N LEU A 138 -14.99 -46.05 -8.94
CA LEU A 138 -13.94 -45.05 -9.01
C LEU A 138 -13.49 -44.88 -10.47
N GLY A 139 -13.42 -43.63 -10.92
CA GLY A 139 -12.85 -43.26 -12.20
C GLY A 139 -11.32 -43.10 -12.13
N LYS A 140 -10.76 -42.56 -13.20
CA LYS A 140 -9.32 -42.28 -13.29
C LYS A 140 -8.98 -41.03 -12.48
N PRO A 141 -8.13 -41.12 -11.45
CA PRO A 141 -7.78 -39.97 -10.65
C PRO A 141 -6.67 -39.14 -11.31
N PHE A 142 -6.57 -37.90 -10.89
CA PHE A 142 -5.54 -36.98 -11.34
C PHE A 142 -5.17 -36.03 -10.20
N ILE A 143 -3.89 -35.64 -10.13
CA ILE A 143 -3.44 -34.61 -9.19
C ILE A 143 -3.79 -33.26 -9.79
N VAL A 144 -4.28 -32.34 -8.95
CA VAL A 144 -4.64 -30.98 -9.31
C VAL A 144 -3.75 -30.00 -8.58
N VAL A 145 -3.21 -29.03 -9.32
CA VAL A 145 -2.56 -27.83 -8.77
C VAL A 145 -3.18 -26.63 -9.46
N GLY A 146 -3.98 -25.86 -8.72
CA GLY A 146 -4.52 -24.58 -9.16
C GLY A 146 -3.52 -23.46 -8.96
N VAL A 147 -3.53 -22.47 -9.85
CA VAL A 147 -2.78 -21.21 -9.72
C VAL A 147 -3.69 -20.02 -9.98
N GLY A 148 -3.25 -18.81 -9.61
CA GLY A 148 -4.05 -17.60 -9.84
C GLY A 148 -4.07 -17.17 -11.31
N ASP A 149 -2.95 -17.35 -12.01
CA ASP A 149 -2.83 -17.04 -13.44
C ASP A 149 -1.85 -18.05 -14.10
N ALA A 150 -2.35 -18.92 -14.97
CA ALA A 150 -1.62 -19.98 -15.65
C ALA A 150 -0.48 -19.46 -16.53
N ARG A 151 -0.55 -18.20 -16.99
CA ARG A 151 0.54 -17.57 -17.75
C ARG A 151 1.80 -17.39 -16.91
N GLY A 152 1.65 -17.40 -15.58
CA GLY A 152 2.76 -17.36 -14.63
C GLY A 152 3.53 -18.68 -14.55
N ILE A 153 2.96 -19.80 -14.98
CA ILE A 153 3.64 -21.10 -14.96
C ILE A 153 4.71 -21.11 -16.06
N SER A 154 5.96 -20.91 -15.67
CA SER A 154 7.07 -20.82 -16.64
C SER A 154 7.64 -22.20 -16.97
N ALA A 155 7.71 -23.10 -15.98
CA ALA A 155 8.12 -24.48 -16.17
C ALA A 155 7.57 -25.37 -15.05
N VAL A 156 7.31 -26.63 -15.40
CA VAL A 156 7.02 -27.69 -14.44
C VAL A 156 8.03 -28.80 -14.70
N LYS A 157 8.89 -29.10 -13.72
CA LYS A 157 9.79 -30.25 -13.82
C LYS A 157 8.97 -31.52 -13.63
N ALA A 158 9.27 -32.55 -14.42
CA ALA A 158 8.53 -33.81 -14.44
C ALA A 158 8.21 -34.30 -13.00
N PRO A 159 6.93 -34.28 -12.58
CA PRO A 159 6.54 -34.69 -11.25
C PRO A 159 6.83 -36.18 -11.08
N GLN A 160 7.34 -36.53 -9.90
CA GLN A 160 7.57 -37.90 -9.52
C GLN A 160 6.49 -38.32 -8.53
N VAL A 161 5.77 -39.38 -8.88
CA VAL A 161 4.81 -40.02 -7.99
C VAL A 161 5.33 -41.40 -7.67
N ASN A 162 5.61 -41.67 -6.38
CA ASN A 162 6.20 -42.93 -5.93
C ASN A 162 7.49 -43.34 -6.70
N GLY A 163 8.26 -42.35 -7.17
CA GLY A 163 9.48 -42.54 -7.96
C GLY A 163 9.28 -42.69 -9.48
N GLU A 164 8.04 -42.74 -9.96
CA GLU A 164 7.72 -42.77 -11.39
C GLU A 164 7.49 -41.35 -11.92
N MET A 165 8.12 -41.01 -13.06
CA MET A 165 7.93 -39.72 -13.71
C MET A 165 6.61 -39.70 -14.49
N LEU A 166 5.75 -38.73 -14.20
CA LEU A 166 4.47 -38.55 -14.88
C LEU A 166 4.46 -37.29 -15.76
N THR A 167 3.56 -37.28 -16.74
CA THR A 167 3.35 -36.13 -17.62
C THR A 167 2.39 -35.13 -16.98
N VAL A 168 2.71 -33.84 -17.13
CA VAL A 168 1.87 -32.72 -16.68
C VAL A 168 1.05 -32.24 -17.87
N GLU A 169 -0.24 -32.05 -17.64
CA GLU A 169 -1.17 -31.51 -18.63
C GLU A 169 -1.68 -30.12 -18.18
N PRO A 170 -1.91 -29.20 -19.13
CA PRO A 170 -2.40 -27.86 -18.82
C PRO A 170 -3.86 -27.87 -18.33
N GLY A 171 -4.19 -26.90 -17.49
CA GLY A 171 -5.51 -26.78 -16.85
C GLY A 171 -5.65 -27.70 -15.64
N THR A 172 -6.59 -27.40 -14.75
CA THR A 172 -6.79 -28.17 -13.51
C THR A 172 -7.50 -29.52 -13.70
N GLY A 173 -8.06 -29.79 -14.89
CA GLY A 173 -8.88 -30.99 -15.14
C GLY A 173 -10.23 -31.00 -14.42
N LEU A 174 -10.55 -29.96 -13.65
CA LEU A 174 -11.83 -29.81 -12.96
C LEU A 174 -12.94 -29.35 -13.94
N PRO A 175 -14.22 -29.65 -13.67
CA PRO A 175 -15.34 -29.23 -14.51
C PRO A 175 -15.46 -27.72 -14.67
N GLU A 176 -15.09 -26.96 -13.64
CA GLU A 176 -14.88 -25.53 -13.75
C GLU A 176 -13.47 -25.30 -14.32
N SER A 177 -13.40 -24.70 -15.52
CA SER A 177 -12.15 -24.38 -16.20
C SER A 177 -11.32 -23.38 -15.36
N ARG A 178 -10.54 -23.90 -14.42
CA ARG A 178 -9.62 -23.13 -13.59
C ARG A 178 -8.19 -23.23 -14.11
N GLU A 179 -7.45 -22.17 -13.84
CA GLU A 179 -6.05 -22.00 -14.23
C GLU A 179 -5.15 -22.86 -13.34
N GLY A 180 -4.20 -23.57 -13.95
CA GLY A 180 -3.38 -24.54 -13.25
C GLY A 180 -2.90 -25.66 -14.14
N ILE A 181 -2.54 -26.77 -13.50
CA ILE A 181 -2.09 -28.00 -14.14
C ILE A 181 -2.75 -29.20 -13.49
N HIS A 182 -2.80 -30.30 -14.23
CA HIS A 182 -3.17 -31.60 -13.70
C HIS A 182 -2.19 -32.68 -14.15
N ILE A 183 -2.11 -33.75 -13.35
CA ILE A 183 -1.22 -34.87 -13.61
C ILE A 183 -2.09 -36.14 -13.56
N PRO A 184 -2.42 -36.75 -14.71
CA PRO A 184 -3.14 -38.01 -14.74
C PRO A 184 -2.36 -39.10 -14.00
N LEU A 185 -3.01 -39.80 -13.07
CA LEU A 185 -2.40 -40.93 -12.38
C LEU A 185 -2.62 -42.22 -13.18
N PRO A 186 -1.59 -43.06 -13.37
CA PRO A 186 -1.73 -44.29 -14.14
C PRO A 186 -2.67 -45.29 -13.45
N ASP A 187 -3.45 -46.01 -14.26
CA ASP A 187 -4.36 -47.05 -13.81
C ASP A 187 -3.53 -48.27 -13.38
N SER A 188 -3.43 -48.54 -12.07
CA SER A 188 -3.32 -49.91 -11.55
C SER A 188 -3.32 -50.04 -10.03
N GLN A 189 -2.82 -49.10 -9.23
CA GLN A 189 -2.65 -49.32 -7.78
C GLN A 189 -2.71 -48.04 -6.91
N TRP A 190 -3.27 -46.95 -7.41
CA TRP A 190 -3.33 -45.68 -6.67
C TRP A 190 -4.20 -45.77 -5.39
N ALA A 191 -5.18 -46.67 -5.36
CA ALA A 191 -6.09 -46.87 -4.23
C ALA A 191 -5.61 -47.97 -3.24
N THR A 192 -4.41 -48.54 -3.43
CA THR A 192 -3.92 -49.66 -2.61
C THR A 192 -2.63 -49.36 -1.85
N ARG A 193 -2.01 -48.20 -2.07
CA ARG A 193 -0.80 -47.77 -1.38
C ARG A 193 -0.78 -46.26 -1.16
N ASN A 194 0.04 -45.81 -0.22
CA ASN A 194 0.30 -44.40 -0.02
C ASN A 194 0.94 -43.78 -1.28
N LEU A 195 0.68 -42.49 -1.47
CA LEU A 195 1.17 -41.72 -2.61
C LEU A 195 2.14 -40.67 -2.11
N THR A 196 3.36 -40.66 -2.63
CA THR A 196 4.36 -39.62 -2.40
C THR A 196 4.58 -38.86 -3.69
N LEU A 197 4.27 -37.56 -3.69
CA LEU A 197 4.50 -36.65 -4.80
C LEU A 197 5.70 -35.77 -4.50
N ALA A 198 6.61 -35.67 -5.46
CA ALA A 198 7.67 -34.66 -5.48
C ALA A 198 7.65 -33.94 -6.83
N MET A 199 7.55 -32.61 -6.81
CA MET A 199 7.55 -31.81 -8.04
C MET A 199 8.27 -30.48 -7.84
N SER A 200 8.71 -29.89 -8.95
CA SER A 200 9.18 -28.50 -8.94
C SER A 200 8.34 -27.66 -9.90
N LEU A 201 7.84 -26.54 -9.39
CA LEU A 201 7.00 -25.60 -10.12
C LEU A 201 7.69 -24.23 -10.13
N ASN A 202 8.00 -23.76 -11.32
CA ASN A 202 8.51 -22.41 -11.53
C ASN A 202 7.32 -21.50 -11.83
N LEU A 203 7.06 -20.58 -10.91
CA LEU A 203 5.89 -19.71 -10.96
C LEU A 203 6.32 -18.26 -10.92
N SER A 204 5.78 -17.47 -11.84
CA SER A 204 5.98 -16.04 -11.93
C SER A 204 4.68 -15.32 -11.62
N GLY A 205 4.79 -14.12 -11.08
CA GLY A 205 3.63 -13.31 -10.73
C GLY A 205 4.00 -11.89 -10.37
N THR A 206 2.98 -11.14 -10.00
CA THR A 206 3.11 -9.77 -9.52
C THR A 206 2.24 -9.57 -8.28
N GLY A 207 2.61 -8.64 -7.40
CA GLY A 207 1.85 -8.40 -6.16
C GLY A 207 2.01 -9.54 -5.16
N SER A 208 0.94 -10.26 -4.83
CA SER A 208 0.94 -11.29 -3.80
C SER A 208 1.24 -12.69 -4.34
N PHE A 209 2.03 -13.42 -3.56
CA PHE A 209 2.19 -14.87 -3.64
C PHE A 209 1.49 -15.51 -2.45
N SER A 210 0.63 -16.49 -2.73
CA SER A 210 -0.15 -17.19 -1.72
C SER A 210 -0.14 -18.70 -1.96
N LEU A 211 -0.02 -19.48 -0.89
CA LEU A 211 -0.11 -20.95 -0.90
C LEU A 211 -1.19 -21.42 0.06
N VAL A 212 -2.14 -22.22 -0.44
CA VAL A 212 -3.18 -22.82 0.40
C VAL A 212 -2.62 -24.10 1.07
N PRO A 213 -2.59 -24.17 2.41
CA PRO A 213 -2.04 -25.29 3.17
C PRO A 213 -3.02 -26.48 3.23
N VAL A 214 -3.16 -27.22 2.11
CA VAL A 214 -4.12 -28.34 1.98
C VAL A 214 -3.76 -29.60 2.81
N GLY A 215 -2.52 -29.70 3.28
CA GLY A 215 -2.03 -30.82 4.09
C GLY A 215 -2.63 -30.87 5.50
N ARG A 216 -2.67 -32.06 6.12
CA ARG A 216 -3.04 -32.18 7.54
C ARG A 216 -2.02 -31.45 8.42
N SER A 217 -0.75 -31.59 8.07
CA SER A 217 0.35 -30.70 8.47
C SER A 217 0.90 -30.05 7.21
N SER A 218 0.95 -28.72 7.18
CA SER A 218 1.52 -27.97 6.05
C SER A 218 2.62 -27.04 6.55
N GLU A 219 3.76 -27.10 5.89
CA GLU A 219 4.92 -26.25 6.15
C GLU A 219 5.38 -25.58 4.86
N MET A 220 5.68 -24.29 4.95
CA MET A 220 6.20 -23.51 3.84
C MET A 220 7.41 -22.69 4.30
N THR A 221 8.53 -22.85 3.61
CA THR A 221 9.69 -21.96 3.73
C THR A 221 9.82 -21.15 2.45
N LEU A 222 9.88 -19.83 2.56
CA LEU A 222 10.10 -18.93 1.44
C LEU A 222 11.31 -18.04 1.72
N THR A 223 12.26 -18.07 0.80
CA THR A 223 13.42 -17.17 0.78
C THR A 223 13.27 -16.21 -0.39
N SER A 224 13.53 -14.93 -0.19
CA SER A 224 13.49 -13.93 -1.26
C SER A 224 14.60 -12.89 -1.14
N ASN A 225 15.03 -12.33 -2.27
CA ASN A 225 15.94 -11.19 -2.34
C ASN A 225 15.27 -9.83 -2.03
N TRP A 226 13.95 -9.80 -1.80
CA TRP A 226 13.23 -8.55 -1.55
C TRP A 226 13.31 -8.10 -0.08
N PRO A 227 13.73 -6.87 0.24
CA PRO A 227 13.96 -6.44 1.63
C PRO A 227 12.70 -5.96 2.37
N HIS A 228 11.57 -5.81 1.67
CA HIS A 228 10.35 -5.23 2.23
C HIS A 228 9.14 -6.14 2.01
N PRO A 229 9.10 -7.35 2.60
CA PRO A 229 7.94 -8.21 2.53
C PRO A 229 6.77 -7.60 3.30
N ASN A 230 5.57 -7.71 2.73
CA ASN A 230 4.34 -7.44 3.45
C ASN A 230 3.62 -8.77 3.75
N PHE A 231 3.75 -9.26 4.97
CA PHE A 231 3.08 -10.48 5.42
C PHE A 231 1.62 -10.15 5.74
N VAL A 232 0.70 -10.74 4.99
CA VAL A 232 -0.74 -10.50 5.07
C VAL A 232 -1.49 -11.83 5.00
N GLY A 233 -2.80 -11.81 5.21
CA GLY A 233 -3.65 -13.00 5.10
C GLY A 233 -3.92 -13.70 6.44
N ASP A 234 -4.41 -14.94 6.35
CA ASP A 234 -5.00 -15.68 7.48
C ASP A 234 -3.94 -16.24 8.45
N PHE A 235 -2.70 -16.42 7.96
CA PHE A 235 -1.61 -16.98 8.75
C PHE A 235 -0.32 -16.18 8.55
N LEU A 236 0.17 -15.59 9.64
CA LEU A 236 1.48 -14.96 9.70
C LEU A 236 2.59 -16.01 9.86
N PRO A 237 3.81 -15.76 9.36
CA PRO A 237 4.93 -16.69 9.51
C PRO A 237 5.30 -16.84 10.99
N GLY A 238 5.53 -18.07 11.43
CA GLY A 238 5.96 -18.38 12.79
C GLY A 238 7.40 -17.95 13.06
N LYS A 239 8.25 -17.95 12.03
CA LYS A 239 9.62 -17.40 12.06
C LYS A 239 9.84 -16.52 10.83
N ARG A 240 10.47 -15.36 11.02
CA ARG A 240 10.85 -14.45 9.94
C ARG A 240 12.15 -13.73 10.24
N GLU A 241 13.01 -13.64 9.24
CA GLU A 241 14.22 -12.83 9.24
C GLU A 241 14.15 -11.90 8.04
N ILE A 242 14.28 -10.59 8.27
CA ILE A 242 14.24 -9.56 7.22
C ILE A 242 15.56 -8.78 7.31
N SER A 243 16.24 -8.64 6.19
CA SER A 243 17.48 -7.88 6.06
C SER A 243 17.44 -6.98 4.83
N GLY A 244 18.46 -6.13 4.67
CA GLY A 244 18.59 -5.27 3.48
C GLY A 244 18.82 -6.06 2.18
N SER A 245 19.18 -7.35 2.26
CA SER A 245 19.39 -8.22 1.09
C SER A 245 18.22 -9.14 0.78
N GLY A 246 17.15 -9.15 1.60
CA GLY A 246 16.04 -10.06 1.41
C GLY A 246 15.28 -10.44 2.67
N PHE A 247 14.46 -11.48 2.57
CA PHE A 247 13.79 -12.10 3.72
C PHE A 247 13.81 -13.62 3.63
N GLN A 248 13.70 -14.27 4.78
CA GLN A 248 13.35 -15.67 4.92
C GLN A 248 12.18 -15.80 5.89
N ALA A 249 11.15 -16.55 5.51
CA ALA A 249 9.96 -16.74 6.32
C ALA A 249 9.52 -18.20 6.31
N GLN A 250 9.03 -18.66 7.47
CA GLN A 250 8.56 -20.01 7.69
C GLN A 250 7.14 -19.99 8.25
N TRP A 251 6.23 -20.69 7.59
CA TRP A 251 4.86 -20.92 8.02
C TRP A 251 4.66 -22.38 8.35
N GLN A 252 3.86 -22.63 9.37
CA GLN A 252 3.41 -23.97 9.74
C GLN A 252 1.96 -23.89 10.18
N THR A 253 1.14 -24.79 9.67
CA THR A 253 -0.25 -24.91 10.12
C THR A 253 -0.70 -26.37 10.10
N SER A 254 -1.86 -26.62 10.68
CA SER A 254 -2.52 -27.91 10.62
C SER A 254 -3.96 -27.76 10.13
N ARG A 255 -4.55 -28.84 9.62
CA ARG A 255 -5.94 -28.87 9.13
C ARG A 255 -6.98 -28.45 10.19
N PHE A 256 -6.65 -28.54 11.48
CA PHE A 256 -7.49 -28.03 12.56
C PHE A 256 -7.65 -26.50 12.52
N ALA A 257 -6.63 -25.78 12.06
CA ALA A 257 -6.66 -24.33 11.97
C ALA A 257 -7.30 -23.84 10.66
N THR A 258 -7.28 -24.65 9.61
CA THR A 258 -7.72 -24.24 8.26
C THR A 258 -9.14 -24.67 7.94
N ASN A 259 -9.67 -25.70 8.61
CA ASN A 259 -10.97 -26.33 8.35
C ASN A 259 -11.20 -26.73 6.87
N LEU A 260 -10.12 -26.93 6.11
CA LEU A 260 -10.20 -27.24 4.67
C LEU A 260 -10.86 -28.59 4.38
N GLY A 261 -10.85 -29.53 5.34
CA GLY A 261 -11.49 -30.83 5.15
C GLY A 261 -12.99 -30.73 4.85
N GLU A 262 -13.71 -29.88 5.60
CA GLU A 262 -15.14 -29.63 5.37
C GLU A 262 -15.38 -28.87 4.06
N GLN A 263 -14.52 -27.89 3.75
CA GLN A 263 -14.68 -27.09 2.54
C GLN A 263 -14.50 -27.93 1.27
N PHE A 264 -13.56 -28.88 1.27
CA PHE A 264 -13.30 -29.80 0.15
C PHE A 264 -14.19 -31.06 0.17
N ALA A 265 -15.11 -31.21 1.13
CA ALA A 265 -16.04 -32.34 1.18
C ALA A 265 -17.07 -32.31 0.05
N ASP A 266 -17.48 -31.10 -0.39
CA ASP A 266 -18.36 -30.89 -1.54
C ASP A 266 -17.61 -30.14 -2.64
N ALA A 267 -17.13 -30.89 -3.64
CA ALA A 267 -16.31 -30.34 -4.71
C ALA A 267 -17.00 -29.23 -5.52
N GLN A 268 -18.33 -29.17 -5.52
CA GLN A 268 -19.08 -28.14 -6.25
C GLN A 268 -19.23 -26.83 -5.47
N LYS A 269 -18.89 -26.82 -4.18
CA LYS A 269 -19.06 -25.65 -3.30
C LYS A 269 -17.73 -25.03 -2.85
N VAL A 270 -16.60 -25.54 -3.31
CA VAL A 270 -15.29 -25.01 -2.94
C VAL A 270 -15.13 -23.60 -3.52
N ASP A 271 -15.05 -22.61 -2.65
CA ASP A 271 -14.65 -21.25 -3.03
C ASP A 271 -13.13 -21.15 -3.00
N TRP A 272 -12.47 -21.43 -4.13
CA TRP A 272 -11.01 -21.46 -4.18
C TRP A 272 -10.37 -20.08 -3.97
N ASP A 273 -11.09 -19.00 -4.30
CA ASP A 273 -10.58 -17.64 -4.22
C ASP A 273 -10.49 -17.17 -2.77
N ASN A 274 -11.39 -17.65 -1.90
CA ASN A 274 -11.43 -17.31 -0.47
C ASN A 274 -10.84 -18.37 0.47
N LEU A 275 -10.19 -19.42 -0.06
CA LEU A 275 -9.47 -20.38 0.78
C LEU A 275 -8.38 -19.71 1.64
N PRO A 276 -8.25 -20.09 2.91
CA PRO A 276 -7.23 -19.52 3.78
C PRO A 276 -5.82 -19.90 3.29
N ALA A 277 -4.87 -18.96 3.33
CA ALA A 277 -3.57 -19.15 2.70
C ALA A 277 -2.39 -18.54 3.49
N PHE A 278 -1.21 -19.11 3.29
CA PHE A 278 0.06 -18.45 3.59
C PHE A 278 0.31 -17.40 2.53
N SER A 279 0.34 -16.11 2.90
CA SER A 279 0.44 -15.03 1.94
C SER A 279 1.58 -14.06 2.25
N VAL A 280 2.30 -13.69 1.20
CA VAL A 280 3.25 -12.59 1.23
C VAL A 280 3.02 -11.72 0.01
N ALA A 281 2.91 -10.41 0.25
CA ALA A 281 2.85 -9.42 -0.80
C ALA A 281 4.24 -8.81 -0.99
N VAL A 282 4.67 -8.76 -2.24
CA VAL A 282 5.81 -7.94 -2.64
C VAL A 282 5.31 -6.50 -2.68
N SER A 283 5.29 -5.85 -1.51
CA SER A 283 4.92 -4.44 -1.44
C SER A 283 5.98 -3.61 -2.13
N THR A 284 5.55 -2.69 -3.00
CA THR A 284 6.44 -1.62 -3.43
C THR A 284 6.76 -0.74 -2.21
N PRO A 285 8.01 -0.28 -2.05
CA PRO A 285 8.39 0.57 -0.92
C PRO A 285 7.47 1.78 -0.83
N ALA A 286 7.18 2.23 0.40
CA ALA A 286 6.25 3.32 0.74
C ALA A 286 6.09 4.30 -0.42
N ASP A 287 4.94 4.21 -1.07
CA ASP A 287 4.70 4.83 -2.36
C ASP A 287 5.00 6.33 -2.24
N GLN A 288 5.96 6.82 -3.03
CA GLN A 288 6.31 8.25 -3.06
C GLN A 288 5.06 9.11 -3.22
N TYR A 289 4.03 8.61 -3.93
CA TYR A 289 2.75 9.28 -4.10
C TYR A 289 1.93 9.31 -2.82
N GLN A 290 1.93 8.24 -2.00
CA GLN A 290 1.29 8.24 -0.68
C GLN A 290 1.99 9.19 0.29
N LEU A 291 3.33 9.18 0.33
CA LEU A 291 4.10 10.11 1.16
C LEU A 291 3.87 11.57 0.72
N THR A 292 3.80 11.81 -0.59
CA THR A 292 3.52 13.15 -1.13
C THR A 292 2.08 13.58 -0.86
N ASP A 293 1.07 12.71 -1.00
CA ASP A 293 -0.33 13.02 -0.64
C ASP A 293 -0.46 13.33 0.86
N ARG A 294 0.20 12.55 1.74
CA ARG A 294 0.29 12.88 3.17
C ARG A 294 0.95 14.24 3.40
N ALA A 295 2.06 14.52 2.73
CA ALA A 295 2.76 15.79 2.86
C ALA A 295 1.88 16.98 2.43
N THR A 296 1.13 16.84 1.33
CA THR A 296 0.20 17.86 0.84
C THR A 296 -0.97 18.08 1.78
N LYS A 297 -1.47 17.05 2.48
CA LYS A 297 -2.49 17.23 3.54
C LYS A 297 -1.97 18.08 4.69
N TYR A 298 -0.70 17.92 5.06
CA TYR A 298 -0.06 18.76 6.08
C TYR A 298 0.34 20.16 5.57
N ALA A 299 0.25 20.44 4.26
CA ALA A 299 0.55 21.76 3.72
C ALA A 299 -0.31 22.88 4.31
N ILE A 300 -1.58 22.58 4.65
CA ILE A 300 -2.47 23.56 5.28
C ILE A 300 -1.88 24.00 6.63
N LEU A 301 -1.37 23.05 7.43
CA LEU A 301 -0.73 23.33 8.71
C LEU A 301 0.52 24.22 8.51
N LEU A 302 1.37 23.87 7.54
CA LEU A 302 2.59 24.62 7.21
C LEU A 302 2.26 26.06 6.78
N ILE A 303 1.32 26.23 5.86
CA ILE A 303 0.87 27.55 5.38
C ILE A 303 0.30 28.37 6.53
N THR A 304 -0.57 27.77 7.35
CA THR A 304 -1.19 28.44 8.52
C THR A 304 -0.14 28.93 9.50
N LEU A 305 0.83 28.06 9.85
CA LEU A 305 1.85 28.40 10.84
C LEU A 305 2.81 29.47 10.31
N THR A 306 3.15 29.40 9.02
CA THR A 306 3.98 30.40 8.35
C THR A 306 3.28 31.77 8.33
N PHE A 307 1.99 31.80 7.99
CA PHE A 307 1.18 33.02 7.95
C PHE A 307 1.00 33.61 9.35
N MET A 308 0.78 32.75 10.36
CA MET A 308 0.75 33.15 11.76
C MET A 308 2.08 33.74 12.22
N ALA A 309 3.21 33.13 11.84
CA ALA A 309 4.54 33.64 12.18
C ALA A 309 4.78 35.04 11.59
N PHE A 310 4.41 35.26 10.31
CA PHE A 310 4.46 36.60 9.72
C PHE A 310 3.53 37.58 10.42
N PHE A 311 2.31 37.17 10.78
CA PHE A 311 1.36 38.04 11.49
C PHE A 311 1.92 38.47 12.86
N VAL A 312 2.47 37.55 13.64
CA VAL A 312 3.12 37.84 14.93
C VAL A 312 4.34 38.74 14.72
N PHE A 313 5.18 38.45 13.72
CA PHE A 313 6.34 39.26 13.39
C PHE A 313 5.96 40.69 12.98
N GLU A 314 4.94 40.85 12.13
CA GLU A 314 4.42 42.15 11.70
C GLU A 314 3.92 42.97 12.90
N THR A 315 3.24 42.29 13.83
CA THR A 315 2.67 42.88 15.03
C THR A 315 3.75 43.31 16.03
N LEU A 316 4.81 42.52 16.20
CA LEU A 316 5.92 42.84 17.11
C LEU A 316 6.89 43.88 16.55
N THR A 317 7.15 43.88 15.23
CA THR A 317 8.15 44.77 14.61
C THR A 317 7.57 46.07 14.05
N GLY A 318 6.24 46.15 13.88
CA GLY A 318 5.56 47.32 13.32
C GLY A 318 5.80 47.55 11.82
N GLN A 319 6.55 46.67 11.15
CA GLN A 319 6.78 46.73 9.70
C GLN A 319 5.55 46.22 8.96
N ARG A 320 4.90 47.04 8.13
CA ARG A 320 3.72 46.62 7.38
C ARG A 320 4.12 45.83 6.13
N LEU A 321 3.74 44.56 6.08
CA LEU A 321 3.90 43.71 4.90
C LEU A 321 2.72 43.90 3.95
N HIS A 322 2.99 43.93 2.65
CA HIS A 322 1.94 44.05 1.63
C HIS A 322 1.27 42.68 1.42
N PRO A 323 -0.07 42.60 1.24
CA PRO A 323 -0.77 41.32 1.03
C PRO A 323 -0.20 40.43 -0.08
N MET A 324 0.31 41.02 -1.17
CA MET A 324 0.97 40.28 -2.25
C MET A 324 2.23 39.52 -1.78
N GLN A 325 2.92 39.98 -0.74
CA GLN A 325 4.10 39.31 -0.21
C GLN A 325 3.72 38.01 0.51
N TYR A 326 2.63 38.03 1.28
CA TYR A 326 2.04 36.83 1.88
C TYR A 326 1.64 35.81 0.80
N LEU A 327 1.01 36.29 -0.27
CA LEU A 327 0.60 35.43 -1.37
C LEU A 327 1.80 34.80 -2.09
N LEU A 328 2.86 35.57 -2.35
CA LEU A 328 4.08 35.07 -2.99
C LEU A 328 4.79 34.02 -2.12
N VAL A 329 4.91 34.27 -0.81
CA VAL A 329 5.50 33.28 0.12
C VAL A 329 4.62 32.04 0.20
N GLY A 330 3.30 32.18 0.29
CA GLY A 330 2.40 31.03 0.30
C GLY A 330 2.41 30.25 -1.00
N LEU A 331 2.51 30.91 -2.16
CA LEU A 331 2.66 30.24 -3.46
C LEU A 331 3.99 29.49 -3.53
N SER A 332 5.04 30.04 -2.93
CA SER A 332 6.34 29.36 -2.81
C SER A 332 6.24 28.05 -2.01
N LEU A 333 5.44 28.01 -0.94
CA LEU A 333 5.16 26.80 -0.17
C LEU A 333 4.38 25.77 -0.99
N VAL A 334 3.46 26.21 -1.85
CA VAL A 334 2.76 25.30 -2.78
C VAL A 334 3.72 24.75 -3.84
N MET A 335 4.63 25.58 -4.37
CA MET A 335 5.64 25.17 -5.35
C MET A 335 6.61 24.12 -4.78
N PHE A 336 6.89 24.15 -3.48
CA PHE A 336 7.68 23.10 -2.82
C PHE A 336 7.08 21.71 -3.06
N TYR A 337 5.75 21.54 -2.97
CA TYR A 337 5.10 20.23 -3.18
C TYR A 337 5.13 19.76 -4.64
N LEU A 338 5.02 20.68 -5.60
CA LEU A 338 5.19 20.35 -7.02
C LEU A 338 6.61 19.91 -7.32
N LEU A 339 7.60 20.62 -6.77
CA LEU A 339 9.00 20.28 -6.92
C LEU A 339 9.32 18.93 -6.26
N LEU A 340 8.78 18.69 -5.05
CA LEU A 340 8.90 17.42 -4.35
C LEU A 340 8.36 16.26 -5.19
N LEU A 341 7.15 16.40 -5.76
CA LEU A 341 6.56 15.40 -6.64
C LEU A 341 7.48 15.11 -7.83
N ALA A 342 7.87 16.14 -8.59
CA ALA A 342 8.68 16.00 -9.79
C ALA A 342 10.06 15.37 -9.52
N LEU A 343 10.75 15.77 -8.44
CA LEU A 343 12.03 15.17 -8.09
C LEU A 343 11.86 13.75 -7.55
N SER A 344 10.83 13.49 -6.76
CA SER A 344 10.62 12.16 -6.15
C SER A 344 10.49 11.07 -7.20
N GLU A 345 9.85 11.37 -8.34
CA GLU A 345 9.70 10.45 -9.48
C GLU A 345 11.04 10.01 -10.10
N HIS A 346 12.11 10.80 -9.94
CA HIS A 346 13.40 10.52 -10.56
C HIS A 346 14.47 10.01 -9.59
N ILE A 347 14.54 10.58 -8.39
CA ILE A 347 15.61 10.30 -7.41
C ILE A 347 15.10 9.66 -6.12
N GLY A 348 13.79 9.45 -5.98
CA GLY A 348 13.15 8.92 -4.78
C GLY A 348 12.83 9.99 -3.72
N PHE A 349 12.00 9.62 -2.74
CA PHE A 349 11.37 10.58 -1.81
C PHE A 349 12.36 11.33 -0.91
N THR A 350 13.26 10.62 -0.22
CA THR A 350 14.19 11.24 0.74
C THR A 350 15.11 12.30 0.12
N PRO A 351 15.86 12.02 -0.97
CA PRO A 351 16.71 13.04 -1.58
C PRO A 351 15.88 14.15 -2.24
N ALA A 352 14.69 13.84 -2.79
CA ALA A 352 13.78 14.85 -3.31
C ALA A 352 13.28 15.81 -2.21
N TRP A 353 12.96 15.30 -1.03
CA TRP A 353 12.55 16.10 0.13
C TRP A 353 13.64 17.10 0.53
N ILE A 354 14.87 16.63 0.71
CA ILE A 354 16.01 17.49 1.08
C ILE A 354 16.25 18.55 0.00
N ALA A 355 16.26 18.16 -1.28
CA ALA A 355 16.48 19.09 -2.38
C ALA A 355 15.36 20.15 -2.46
N ALA A 356 14.09 19.73 -2.37
CA ALA A 356 12.95 20.64 -2.41
C ALA A 356 12.96 21.60 -1.21
N SER A 357 13.26 21.11 -0.01
CA SER A 357 13.34 21.95 1.19
C SER A 357 14.45 22.99 1.08
N LEU A 358 15.63 22.60 0.59
CA LEU A 358 16.75 23.53 0.40
C LEU A 358 16.43 24.60 -0.65
N VAL A 359 15.84 24.22 -1.78
CA VAL A 359 15.44 25.17 -2.83
C VAL A 359 14.34 26.12 -2.33
N GLY A 360 13.33 25.59 -1.64
CA GLY A 360 12.25 26.38 -1.03
C GLY A 360 12.75 27.33 0.04
N ALA A 361 13.64 26.87 0.92
CA ALA A 361 14.28 27.69 1.95
C ALA A 361 15.15 28.80 1.35
N LEU A 362 15.95 28.48 0.32
CA LEU A 362 16.79 29.46 -0.37
C LEU A 362 15.96 30.55 -1.05
N MET A 363 14.93 30.15 -1.80
CA MET A 363 14.03 31.08 -2.49
C MET A 363 13.34 32.02 -1.51
N ASN A 364 12.80 31.49 -0.40
CA ASN A 364 12.19 32.29 0.65
C ASN A 364 13.21 33.18 1.38
N SER A 365 14.42 32.70 1.65
CA SER A 365 15.48 33.49 2.26
C SER A 365 15.84 34.70 1.42
N VAL A 366 16.08 34.52 0.12
CA VAL A 366 16.46 35.64 -0.77
C VAL A 366 15.34 36.67 -0.85
N TYR A 367 14.08 36.21 -0.94
CA TYR A 367 12.92 37.10 -0.97
C TYR A 367 12.73 37.88 0.33
N LEU A 368 12.81 37.21 1.48
CA LEU A 368 12.60 37.82 2.79
C LEU A 368 13.72 38.76 3.20
N GLN A 369 14.95 38.50 2.75
CA GLN A 369 16.05 39.44 2.92
C GLN A 369 15.73 40.81 2.30
N ALA A 370 15.14 40.82 1.10
CA ALA A 370 14.75 42.06 0.43
C ALA A 370 13.56 42.75 1.11
N VAL A 371 12.60 41.97 1.60
CA VAL A 371 11.35 42.49 2.21
C VAL A 371 11.57 43.01 3.63
N LEU A 372 12.28 42.26 4.48
CA LEU A 372 12.47 42.56 5.91
C LEU A 372 13.61 43.54 6.19
N LYS A 373 14.35 43.97 5.16
CA LYS A 373 15.48 44.92 5.22
C LYS A 373 16.52 44.58 6.31
N GLY A 374 16.75 43.30 6.58
CA GLY A 374 17.68 42.83 7.60
C GLY A 374 18.02 41.34 7.50
N TRP A 375 19.31 41.03 7.35
CA TRP A 375 19.83 39.65 7.19
C TRP A 375 19.47 38.72 8.37
N ARG A 376 19.53 39.23 9.60
CA ARG A 376 19.24 38.44 10.81
C ARG A 376 17.82 37.89 10.84
N ASN A 377 16.84 38.70 10.45
CA ASN A 377 15.43 38.31 10.46
C ASN A 377 15.13 37.29 9.35
N SER A 378 15.77 37.46 8.19
CA SER A 378 15.67 36.51 7.09
C SER A 378 16.21 35.13 7.49
N VAL A 379 17.43 35.08 8.07
CA VAL A 379 18.04 33.82 8.51
C VAL A 379 17.20 33.13 9.58
N LEU A 380 16.69 33.89 10.57
CA LEU A 380 15.81 33.35 11.60
C LEU A 380 14.57 32.68 10.98
N PHE A 381 13.94 33.34 10.00
CA PHE A 381 12.74 32.82 9.34
C PHE A 381 13.03 31.58 8.50
N THR A 382 14.11 31.59 7.73
CA THR A 382 14.54 30.43 6.92
C THR A 382 14.86 29.23 7.80
N LEU A 383 15.51 29.44 8.94
CA LEU A 383 15.82 28.38 9.89
C LEU A 383 14.55 27.82 10.53
N ALA A 384 13.57 28.68 10.87
CA ALA A 384 12.26 28.25 11.34
C ALA A 384 11.50 27.42 10.29
N LEU A 385 11.57 27.81 9.02
CA LEU A 385 10.94 27.08 7.91
C LEU A 385 11.59 25.70 7.70
N LEU A 386 12.92 25.62 7.71
CA LEU A 386 13.64 24.34 7.66
C LEU A 386 13.38 23.46 8.89
N ALA A 387 13.25 24.05 10.08
CA ALA A 387 12.87 23.30 11.27
C ALA A 387 11.46 22.70 11.13
N LEU A 388 10.53 23.46 10.55
CA LEU A 388 9.17 23.00 10.26
C LEU A 388 9.17 21.89 9.21
N ASP A 389 9.99 22.00 8.15
CA ASP A 389 10.20 20.92 7.17
C ASP A 389 10.78 19.66 7.82
N GLY A 390 11.70 19.80 8.79
CA GLY A 390 12.23 18.69 9.58
C GLY A 390 11.17 18.03 10.44
N VAL A 391 10.29 18.82 11.06
CA VAL A 391 9.13 18.32 11.80
C VAL A 391 8.15 17.58 10.86
N MET A 392 7.88 18.14 9.67
CA MET A 392 7.07 17.48 8.65
C MET A 392 7.68 16.15 8.21
N TRP A 393 8.99 16.09 8.03
CA TRP A 393 9.69 14.85 7.72
C TRP A 393 9.50 13.79 8.83
N GLY A 394 9.55 14.19 10.10
CA GLY A 394 9.24 13.33 11.24
C GLY A 394 7.80 12.81 11.23
N LEU A 395 6.83 13.67 10.90
CA LEU A 395 5.41 13.29 10.77
C LEU A 395 5.19 12.27 9.66
N LEU A 396 5.88 12.42 8.53
CA LEU A 396 5.71 11.54 7.38
C LEU A 396 6.25 10.13 7.63
N ARG A 397 7.29 10.01 8.46
CA ARG A 397 7.93 8.74 8.76
C ARG A 397 7.28 8.00 9.93
N SER A 398 6.51 8.71 10.76
CA SER A 398 5.75 8.12 11.85
C SER A 398 4.32 7.82 11.40
N GLU A 399 4.12 6.64 10.84
CA GLU A 399 2.81 6.17 10.39
C GLU A 399 1.84 6.00 11.58
N ASP A 400 2.34 5.40 12.68
CA ASP A 400 1.53 5.06 13.86
C ASP A 400 1.31 6.21 14.86
N SER A 401 2.14 7.28 14.83
CA SER A 401 2.05 8.40 15.79
C SER A 401 1.81 9.76 15.15
N SER A 402 1.28 9.78 13.92
CA SER A 402 0.97 11.00 13.16
C SER A 402 0.08 11.98 13.94
N LEU A 403 -0.96 11.49 14.62
CA LEU A 403 -1.86 12.33 15.43
C LEU A 403 -1.13 12.96 16.62
N LEU A 404 -0.35 12.17 17.36
CA LEU A 404 0.38 12.64 18.54
C LEU A 404 1.38 13.74 18.19
N LEU A 405 2.20 13.50 17.17
CA LEU A 405 3.19 14.46 16.71
C LEU A 405 2.49 15.72 16.14
N GLY A 406 1.42 15.57 15.37
CA GLY A 406 0.68 16.70 14.79
C GLY A 406 0.05 17.59 15.87
N THR A 407 -0.60 17.00 16.87
CA THR A 407 -1.13 17.74 18.02
C THR A 407 -0.01 18.40 18.83
N GLY A 408 1.13 17.72 19.02
CA GLY A 408 2.30 18.29 19.70
C GLY A 408 2.81 19.56 19.01
N VAL A 409 2.91 19.56 17.68
CA VAL A 409 3.31 20.73 16.90
C VAL A 409 2.33 21.88 17.06
N LEU A 410 1.02 21.60 16.97
CA LEU A 410 -0.01 22.61 17.18
C LEU A 410 0.02 23.20 18.60
N LEU A 411 0.27 22.36 19.62
CA LEU A 411 0.33 22.79 21.02
C LEU A 411 1.56 23.68 21.27
N LEU A 412 2.73 23.29 20.75
CA LEU A 412 3.94 24.11 20.82
C LEU A 412 3.79 25.42 20.06
N ALA A 413 3.17 25.39 18.87
CA ALA A 413 2.87 26.58 18.09
C ALA A 413 1.96 27.55 18.85
N LEU A 414 0.84 27.05 19.38
CA LEU A 414 -0.10 27.84 20.16
C LEU A 414 0.56 28.42 21.43
N GLY A 415 1.30 27.59 22.17
CA GLY A 415 2.05 28.02 23.35
C GLY A 415 3.10 29.08 23.04
N GLY A 416 3.81 28.93 21.91
CA GLY A 416 4.75 29.93 21.42
C GLY A 416 4.09 31.26 21.09
N VAL A 417 2.96 31.23 20.37
CA VAL A 417 2.16 32.44 20.09
C VAL A 417 1.71 33.10 21.38
N MET A 418 1.12 32.35 22.31
CA MET A 418 0.69 32.87 23.61
C MET A 418 1.83 33.54 24.38
N PHE A 419 3.01 32.92 24.41
CA PHE A 419 4.19 33.45 25.09
C PHE A 419 4.71 34.74 24.44
N LEU A 420 4.82 34.76 23.10
CA LEU A 420 5.29 35.93 22.34
C LEU A 420 4.32 37.11 22.41
N THR A 421 3.01 36.86 22.45
CA THR A 421 1.99 37.90 22.51
C THR A 421 1.64 38.35 23.94
N ARG A 422 2.28 37.78 24.98
CA ARG A 422 1.89 38.02 26.40
C ARG A 422 1.98 39.48 26.86
N HIS A 423 2.83 40.28 26.22
CA HIS A 423 3.01 41.70 26.53
C HIS A 423 2.44 42.62 25.44
N LEU A 424 1.63 42.07 24.53
CA LEU A 424 1.14 42.78 23.36
C LEU A 424 -0.20 43.45 23.68
N ASP A 425 -0.25 44.78 23.57
CA ASP A 425 -1.47 45.55 23.80
C ASP A 425 -2.36 45.54 22.54
N TRP A 426 -3.31 44.62 22.50
CA TRP A 426 -4.27 44.43 21.41
C TRP A 426 -5.18 45.65 21.16
N TYR A 427 -5.46 46.46 22.19
CA TYR A 427 -6.34 47.63 22.07
C TYR A 427 -5.65 48.77 21.31
N SER A 428 -4.35 48.95 21.49
CA SER A 428 -3.55 49.97 20.79
C SER A 428 -3.61 49.83 19.26
N LEU A 429 -3.64 48.58 18.76
CA LEU A 429 -3.71 48.24 17.34
C LEU A 429 -5.08 48.52 16.71
N SER A 430 -6.14 48.60 17.52
CA SER A 430 -7.49 48.92 17.06
C SER A 430 -7.77 50.42 16.91
N CYS A 431 -6.96 51.28 17.56
CA CYS A 431 -7.27 52.71 17.73
C CYS A 431 -6.36 53.71 16.97
N GLN A 432 -5.31 53.30 16.26
CA GLN A 432 -4.42 54.28 15.59
C GLN A 432 -4.92 54.77 14.21
N GLN A 433 -5.69 55.87 14.22
CA GLN A 433 -5.31 57.18 13.64
C GLN A 433 -6.49 58.17 13.69
N ARG A 434 -6.59 58.95 14.78
CA ARG A 434 -7.05 60.34 14.66
C ARG A 434 -5.78 61.18 14.64
N LYS A 435 -5.32 61.54 13.44
CA LYS A 435 -4.22 62.49 13.24
C LYS A 435 -4.62 63.75 14.00
N SER A 436 -3.92 64.11 15.07
CA SER A 436 -4.05 65.43 15.69
C SER A 436 -3.64 66.45 14.63
N LEU A 437 -4.62 67.16 14.08
CA LEU A 437 -4.37 68.33 13.25
C LEU A 437 -3.52 69.31 14.09
N PRO A 438 -2.44 69.88 13.53
CA PRO A 438 -1.74 70.98 14.20
C PRO A 438 -2.72 72.15 14.39
N PRO A 439 -2.59 72.95 15.47
CA PRO A 439 -3.48 74.07 15.71
C PRO A 439 -3.42 75.02 14.51
N VAL A 440 -4.60 75.37 14.01
CA VAL A 440 -4.78 76.40 12.98
C VAL A 440 -4.13 77.68 13.51
N LYS A 441 -3.14 78.21 12.79
CA LYS A 441 -2.69 79.58 12.97
C LYS A 441 -3.83 80.48 12.49
N ASP A 442 -4.35 81.33 13.38
CA ASP A 442 -5.22 82.43 12.99
C ASP A 442 -4.45 83.34 12.02
N ASP A 443 -4.90 83.37 10.77
CA ASP A 443 -4.48 84.35 9.77
C ASP A 443 -5.11 85.70 10.15
N GLU A 444 -4.28 86.63 10.60
CA GLU A 444 -4.63 88.05 10.62
C GLU A 444 -4.92 88.53 9.19
N LEU A 445 -6.16 88.98 9.02
CA LEU A 445 -6.74 89.70 7.90
C LEU A 445 -5.77 90.73 7.26
N ARG A 446 -5.22 90.40 6.08
CA ARG A 446 -4.73 91.40 5.12
C ARG A 446 -5.81 91.68 4.07
N LEU A 447 -6.62 92.69 4.36
CA LEU A 447 -7.45 93.38 3.36
C LEU A 447 -6.54 94.19 2.42
N TRP A 448 -6.68 94.00 1.12
CA TRP A 448 -6.23 94.96 0.11
C TRP A 448 -7.47 95.72 -0.42
N LYS A 449 -7.35 97.05 -0.35
CA LYS A 449 -8.26 98.13 -0.76
C LYS A 449 -9.45 98.45 0.12
#